data_AF-A0A2V7X4V5-F1
#
_entry.id   AF-A0A2V7X4V5-F1
#
_cell.length_a   1.000
_cell.length_b   1.000
_cell.length_c   1.000
_cell.angle_alpha   90.00
_cell.angle_beta   90.00
_cell.angle_gamma   90.00
#
_symmetry.space_group_name_H-M   'P 1'
#
loop_
_entity.id
_entity.type
_entity.pdbx_description
1 polymer ?
#
loop_
_entity_poly.entity_id
_entity_poly.type
_entity_poly.pdbx_seq_one_letter_code
_entity_poly.pdbx_strand_id
1 'polypeptide(L)'
;MRALRVMVAAGLLGLASRVSGESLGEAAAREQARRQAARRQDAPVAVVHEEELKNAAGRIANDPTLAPAATLPPVPTYGSAAAPSATDDIRGREAFWRQEARRRRNQAASAEQVLKDVERWSDPTYAGKDRPSCPITRRSDRRKARADAARARQALDSLEEDARVGGALPGWVRE
;
A
#
# COMPACT_ATOMS: atom_id res chain seq x y z
N MET A 1 -32.89 24.89 -41.91
CA MET A 1 -32.78 23.51 -41.40
C MET A 1 -31.97 23.47 -40.10
N ARG A 2 -32.52 23.95 -38.98
CA ARG A 2 -31.82 24.01 -37.66
C ARG A 2 -32.61 23.33 -36.53
N ALA A 3 -33.56 22.47 -36.87
CA ALA A 3 -34.53 21.91 -35.93
C ALA A 3 -34.39 20.39 -35.69
N LEU A 4 -33.31 19.76 -36.15
CA LEU A 4 -33.20 18.28 -36.16
C LEU A 4 -32.00 17.69 -35.41
N ARG A 5 -31.39 18.43 -34.48
CA ARG A 5 -30.23 17.94 -33.70
C ARG A 5 -30.37 18.10 -32.18
N VAL A 6 -31.56 18.43 -31.68
CA VAL A 6 -31.82 18.60 -30.24
C VAL A 6 -32.47 17.35 -29.60
N MET A 7 -32.94 16.38 -30.40
CA MET A 7 -33.56 15.14 -29.90
C MET A 7 -32.61 13.92 -29.90
N VAL A 8 -31.41 14.04 -29.31
CA VAL A 8 -30.60 12.85 -28.97
C VAL A 8 -30.10 12.90 -27.51
N ALA A 9 -30.24 14.05 -26.83
CA ALA A 9 -29.69 14.25 -25.48
C ALA A 9 -30.52 13.68 -24.32
N ALA A 10 -31.69 13.06 -24.56
CA ALA A 10 -32.60 12.61 -23.50
C ALA A 10 -32.62 11.08 -23.26
N GLY A 11 -31.85 10.29 -24.01
CA GLY A 11 -31.87 8.82 -23.94
C GLY A 11 -30.78 8.17 -23.07
N LEU A 12 -29.74 8.90 -22.67
CA LEU A 12 -28.56 8.35 -22.00
C LEU A 12 -28.52 8.58 -20.47
N LEU A 13 -29.63 8.99 -19.85
CA LEU A 13 -29.70 9.23 -18.39
C LEU A 13 -30.39 8.10 -17.60
N GLY A 14 -30.77 6.99 -18.25
CA GLY A 14 -31.60 5.94 -17.63
C GLY A 14 -30.88 4.65 -17.17
N LEU A 15 -29.56 4.54 -17.36
CA LEU A 15 -28.82 3.27 -17.19
C LEU A 15 -27.79 3.26 -16.05
N ALA A 16 -27.79 4.27 -15.17
CA ALA A 16 -26.85 4.36 -14.05
C ALA A 16 -27.44 4.00 -12.67
N SER A 17 -28.74 3.66 -12.58
CA SER A 17 -29.43 3.45 -11.29
C SER A 17 -29.54 1.99 -10.83
N ARG A 18 -28.82 1.05 -11.47
CA ARG A 18 -28.69 -0.33 -10.97
C ARG A 18 -27.30 -0.63 -10.40
N VAL A 19 -26.67 0.35 -9.77
CA VAL A 19 -25.64 0.08 -8.76
C VAL A 19 -26.40 -0.27 -7.49
N SER A 20 -26.79 -1.53 -7.37
CA SER A 20 -27.23 -2.12 -6.12
C SER A 20 -26.14 -1.82 -5.09
N GLY A 21 -26.48 -1.02 -4.09
CA GLY A 21 -25.59 -0.77 -2.96
C GLY A 21 -25.41 -2.07 -2.19
N GLU A 22 -24.43 -2.88 -2.59
CA GLU A 22 -23.84 -3.87 -1.72
C GLU A 22 -23.35 -3.09 -0.50
N SER A 23 -24.01 -3.32 0.63
CA SER A 23 -23.68 -2.72 1.91
C SER A 23 -22.18 -2.88 2.16
N LEU A 24 -21.51 -1.84 2.67
CA LEU A 24 -20.09 -1.92 3.06
C LEU A 24 -19.82 -3.13 3.98
N GLY A 25 -20.83 -3.61 4.71
CA GLY A 25 -20.77 -4.84 5.50
C GLY A 25 -20.68 -6.12 4.67
N GLU A 26 -21.35 -6.21 3.52
CA GLU A 26 -21.27 -7.39 2.64
C GLU A 26 -19.92 -7.47 1.91
N ALA A 27 -19.36 -6.32 1.51
CA ALA A 27 -18.02 -6.25 0.96
C ALA A 27 -16.95 -6.67 2.00
N ALA A 28 -17.10 -6.20 3.24
CA ALA A 28 -16.23 -6.61 4.35
C ALA A 28 -16.36 -8.10 4.67
N ALA A 29 -17.58 -8.65 4.67
CA ALA A 29 -17.83 -10.07 4.92
C ALA A 29 -17.25 -10.96 3.81
N ARG A 30 -17.37 -10.56 2.53
CA ARG A 30 -16.72 -11.28 1.40
C ARG A 30 -15.21 -11.23 1.49
N GLU A 31 -14.63 -10.09 1.85
CA GLU A 31 -13.18 -9.96 2.00
C GLU A 31 -12.68 -10.80 3.20
N GLN A 32 -13.41 -10.84 4.32
CA GLN A 32 -13.11 -11.75 5.42
C GLN A 32 -13.23 -13.22 5.02
N ALA A 33 -14.28 -13.59 4.27
CA ALA A 33 -14.47 -14.94 3.77
C ALA A 33 -13.34 -15.36 2.81
N ARG A 34 -12.88 -14.46 1.93
CA ARG A 34 -11.70 -14.69 1.08
C ARG A 34 -10.43 -14.91 1.90
N ARG A 35 -10.19 -14.08 2.92
CA ARG A 35 -9.01 -14.23 3.80
C ARG A 35 -9.05 -15.52 4.61
N GLN A 36 -10.23 -15.93 5.08
CA GLN A 36 -10.39 -17.21 5.79
C GLN A 36 -10.24 -18.41 4.85
N ALA A 37 -10.72 -18.32 3.61
CA ALA A 37 -10.50 -19.34 2.60
C ALA A 37 -9.01 -19.47 2.23
N ALA A 38 -8.30 -18.35 2.07
CA ALA A 38 -6.85 -18.33 1.84
C ALA A 38 -6.07 -18.93 3.01
N ARG A 39 -6.44 -18.59 4.26
CA ARG A 39 -5.83 -19.19 5.46
C ARG A 39 -6.09 -20.69 5.60
N ARG A 40 -7.22 -21.19 5.09
CA ARG A 40 -7.49 -22.64 5.02
C ARG A 40 -6.72 -23.31 3.88
N GLN A 41 -6.29 -22.54 2.88
CA GLN A 41 -5.48 -22.99 1.75
C GLN A 41 -3.98 -22.82 1.95
N ASP A 42 -3.52 -22.33 3.11
CA ASP A 42 -2.14 -22.45 3.59
C ASP A 42 -1.80 -23.92 3.92
N ALA A 43 -2.08 -24.82 2.97
CA ALA A 43 -1.29 -26.02 2.83
C ALA A 43 0.15 -25.57 2.57
N PRO A 44 1.16 -26.21 3.19
CA PRO A 44 2.55 -25.83 2.99
C PRO A 44 2.84 -25.85 1.50
N VAL A 45 3.11 -24.67 0.92
CA VAL A 45 3.64 -24.57 -0.44
C VAL A 45 5.01 -25.22 -0.38
N ALA A 46 5.08 -26.49 -0.79
CA ALA A 46 6.35 -27.17 -0.98
C ALA A 46 7.12 -26.41 -2.05
N VAL A 47 8.15 -25.67 -1.65
CA VAL A 47 9.08 -25.02 -2.57
C VAL A 47 9.93 -26.12 -3.16
N VAL A 48 9.51 -26.61 -4.34
CA VAL A 48 10.25 -27.63 -5.08
C VAL A 48 11.46 -26.96 -5.72
N HIS A 49 12.66 -27.39 -5.32
CA HIS A 49 13.91 -26.89 -5.88
C HIS A 49 14.22 -27.59 -7.21
N GLU A 50 14.96 -26.93 -8.11
CA GLU A 50 15.23 -27.40 -9.47
C GLU A 50 15.95 -28.76 -9.52
N GLU A 51 16.66 -29.13 -8.45
CA GLU A 51 17.33 -30.42 -8.31
C GLU A 51 16.35 -31.57 -8.05
N GLU A 52 15.19 -31.28 -7.45
CA GLU A 52 14.12 -32.27 -7.21
C GLU A 52 13.33 -32.56 -8.50
N LEU A 53 13.21 -31.57 -9.39
CA LEU A 53 12.59 -31.71 -10.70
C LEU A 53 13.37 -32.64 -11.64
N LYS A 54 14.70 -32.71 -11.51
CA LYS A 54 15.55 -33.61 -12.33
C LYS A 54 15.42 -35.08 -11.92
N ASN A 55 15.08 -35.35 -10.67
CA ASN A 55 14.86 -36.71 -10.14
C ASN A 55 13.40 -37.17 -10.24
N ALA A 56 12.46 -36.25 -10.46
CA ALA A 56 11.05 -36.55 -10.68
C ALA A 56 10.80 -37.08 -12.10
N ALA A 57 11.39 -38.22 -12.43
CA ALA A 57 11.06 -38.96 -13.63
C ALA A 57 9.60 -39.45 -13.54
N GLY A 58 8.72 -38.79 -14.32
CA GLY A 58 7.45 -39.33 -14.81
C GLY A 58 6.51 -39.91 -13.75
N ARG A 59 5.86 -39.06 -12.95
CA ARG A 59 4.64 -39.44 -12.23
C ARG A 59 3.47 -38.61 -12.75
N ILE A 60 2.69 -39.22 -13.64
CA ILE A 60 1.42 -38.68 -14.13
C ILE A 60 0.44 -38.74 -12.96
N ALA A 61 -0.16 -37.61 -12.60
CA ALA A 61 -1.01 -37.44 -11.41
C ALA A 61 -2.34 -38.21 -11.43
N ASN A 62 -2.55 -39.17 -12.34
CA ASN A 62 -3.82 -39.86 -12.56
C ASN A 62 -3.62 -41.34 -12.97
N ASP A 63 -2.79 -42.08 -12.23
CA ASP A 63 -2.76 -43.55 -12.36
C ASP A 63 -3.73 -44.18 -11.34
N PRO A 64 -4.81 -44.85 -11.77
CA PRO A 64 -5.82 -45.44 -10.89
C PRO A 64 -5.38 -46.74 -10.19
N THR A 65 -4.15 -47.23 -10.40
CA THR A 65 -3.67 -48.50 -9.81
C THR A 65 -2.87 -48.35 -8.52
N LEU A 66 -2.68 -47.14 -7.99
CA LEU A 66 -1.93 -46.93 -6.75
C LEU A 66 -2.81 -47.12 -5.51
N ALA A 67 -2.48 -48.14 -4.71
CA ALA A 67 -2.99 -48.34 -3.36
C ALA A 67 -2.76 -47.08 -2.49
N PRO A 68 -3.70 -46.73 -1.59
CA PRO A 68 -3.59 -45.50 -0.81
C PRO A 68 -2.32 -45.50 0.05
N ALA A 69 -1.55 -44.42 -0.11
CA ALA A 69 -0.34 -44.16 0.64
C ALA A 69 -0.59 -44.20 2.16
N ALA A 70 0.42 -44.72 2.85
CA ALA A 70 0.46 -44.98 4.27
C ALA A 70 -0.05 -43.82 5.14
N THR A 71 -0.68 -44.21 6.25
CA THR A 71 -1.11 -43.39 7.38
C THR A 71 -0.13 -42.26 7.68
N LEU A 72 -0.57 -41.01 7.50
CA LEU A 72 0.19 -39.82 7.87
C LEU A 72 0.47 -39.84 9.38
N PRO A 73 1.66 -39.44 9.84
CA PRO A 73 1.94 -39.29 11.26
C PRO A 73 0.99 -38.25 11.88
N PRO A 74 0.65 -38.38 13.18
CA PRO A 74 -0.22 -37.43 13.85
C PRO A 74 0.37 -36.02 13.72
N VAL A 75 -0.47 -35.08 13.28
CA VAL A 75 -0.13 -33.67 13.15
C VAL A 75 0.38 -33.17 14.50
N PRO A 76 1.59 -32.60 14.60
CA PRO A 76 2.04 -32.00 15.84
C PRO A 76 1.03 -30.92 16.22
N THR A 77 0.44 -31.06 17.41
CA THR A 77 -0.38 -30.02 18.03
C THR A 77 0.54 -28.84 18.29
N TYR A 78 0.68 -27.94 17.31
CA TYR A 78 1.24 -26.63 17.55
C TYR A 78 0.32 -25.97 18.57
N GLY A 79 0.87 -25.72 19.76
CA GLY A 79 0.15 -25.08 20.85
C GLY A 79 -0.62 -23.88 20.31
N SER A 80 -1.92 -23.85 20.58
CA SER A 80 -2.80 -22.76 20.21
C SER A 80 -2.16 -21.46 20.69
N ALA A 81 -1.56 -20.71 19.77
CA ALA A 81 -1.00 -19.41 20.08
C ALA A 81 -2.17 -18.57 20.58
N ALA A 82 -2.11 -18.15 21.85
CA ALA A 82 -3.14 -17.33 22.44
C ALA A 82 -3.43 -16.16 21.51
N ALA A 83 -4.71 -15.95 21.19
CA ALA A 83 -5.12 -14.82 20.38
C ALA A 83 -4.53 -13.54 21.00
N PRO A 84 -3.96 -12.63 20.19
CA PRO A 84 -3.32 -11.43 20.70
C PRO A 84 -4.31 -10.70 21.60
N SER A 85 -3.85 -10.34 22.79
CA SER A 85 -4.70 -9.63 23.74
C SER A 85 -5.07 -8.26 23.16
N ALA A 86 -6.18 -7.67 23.60
CA ALA A 86 -6.53 -6.30 23.20
C ALA A 86 -5.41 -5.28 23.48
N THR A 87 -4.52 -5.58 24.44
CA THR A 87 -3.35 -4.77 24.77
C THR A 87 -2.25 -4.87 23.70
N ASP A 88 -2.05 -6.06 23.12
CA ASP A 88 -1.07 -6.26 22.05
C ASP A 88 -1.49 -5.54 20.77
N ASP A 89 -2.79 -5.49 20.50
CA ASP A 89 -3.37 -4.76 19.36
C ASP A 89 -3.22 -3.22 19.51
N ILE A 90 -3.38 -2.68 20.73
CA ILE A 90 -3.14 -1.25 20.99
C ILE A 90 -1.65 -0.90 20.79
N ARG A 91 -0.73 -1.71 21.35
CA ARG A 91 0.72 -1.49 21.20
C ARG A 91 1.17 -1.60 19.75
N GLY A 92 0.62 -2.55 18.99
CA GLY A 92 0.90 -2.69 17.56
C GLY A 92 0.44 -1.48 16.76
N ARG A 93 -0.77 -0.96 17.03
CA ARG A 93 -1.29 0.25 16.40
C ARG A 93 -0.48 1.49 16.76
N GLU A 94 -0.08 1.63 18.02
CA GLU A 94 0.79 2.73 18.44
C GLU A 94 2.14 2.70 17.71
N ALA A 95 2.80 1.54 17.67
CA ALA A 95 4.07 1.37 16.98
C ALA A 95 3.96 1.72 15.49
N PHE A 96 2.88 1.31 14.84
CA PHE A 96 2.58 1.67 13.45
C PHE A 96 2.52 3.19 13.26
N TRP A 97 1.71 3.89 14.05
CA TRP A 97 1.54 5.33 13.93
C TRP A 97 2.82 6.11 14.24
N ARG A 98 3.59 5.69 15.24
CA ARG A 98 4.90 6.27 15.56
C ARG A 98 5.89 6.09 14.41
N GLN A 99 5.92 4.90 13.81
CA GLN A 99 6.79 4.63 12.66
C GLN A 99 6.39 5.47 11.45
N GLU A 100 5.09 5.57 11.16
CA GLU A 100 4.57 6.40 10.07
C GLU A 100 4.90 7.88 10.28
N ALA A 101 4.72 8.40 11.51
CA ALA A 101 5.10 9.77 11.86
C ALA A 101 6.59 10.04 11.63
N ARG A 102 7.47 9.15 12.11
CA ARG A 102 8.92 9.25 11.86
C ARG A 102 9.24 9.25 10.36
N ARG A 103 8.60 8.37 9.59
CA ARG A 103 8.80 8.30 8.13
C ARG A 103 8.42 9.61 7.45
N ARG A 104 7.24 10.17 7.74
CA ARG A 104 6.76 11.42 7.14
C ARG A 104 7.63 12.61 7.53
N ARG A 105 8.11 12.66 8.78
CA ARG A 105 9.02 13.74 9.22
C ARG A 105 10.36 13.66 8.52
N ASN A 106 10.91 12.46 8.37
CA ASN A 106 12.14 12.26 7.61
C ASN A 106 11.96 12.66 6.13
N GLN A 107 10.81 12.39 5.53
CA GLN A 107 10.49 12.83 4.17
C GLN A 107 10.35 14.35 4.05
N ALA A 108 9.71 15.01 5.03
CA ALA A 108 9.62 16.46 5.06
C ALA A 108 11.00 17.11 5.25
N ALA A 109 11.80 16.61 6.20
CA ALA A 109 13.15 17.10 6.44
C ALA A 109 14.05 16.92 5.21
N SER A 110 13.96 15.79 4.51
CA SER A 110 14.75 15.57 3.29
C SER A 110 14.29 16.48 2.15
N ALA A 111 12.99 16.67 1.96
CA ALA A 111 12.46 17.60 0.96
C ALA A 111 12.88 19.05 1.24
N GLU A 112 12.88 19.47 2.50
CA GLU A 112 13.38 20.78 2.91
C GLU A 112 14.89 20.93 2.68
N GLN A 113 15.68 19.89 2.94
CA GLN A 113 17.10 19.91 2.68
C GLN A 113 17.37 20.03 1.17
N VAL A 114 16.64 19.30 0.34
CA VAL A 114 16.72 19.43 -1.13
C VAL A 114 16.36 20.85 -1.57
N LEU A 115 15.32 21.45 -0.98
CA LEU A 115 14.96 22.84 -1.28
C LEU A 115 16.11 23.80 -0.92
N LYS A 116 16.70 23.67 0.27
CA LYS A 116 17.85 24.48 0.70
C LYS A 116 19.03 24.32 -0.25
N ASP A 117 19.34 23.09 -0.64
CA ASP A 117 20.43 22.80 -1.57
C ASP A 117 20.15 23.42 -2.94
N VAL A 118 18.95 23.24 -3.49
CA VAL A 118 18.55 23.84 -4.77
C VAL A 118 18.59 25.36 -4.71
N GLU A 119 18.14 25.98 -3.62
CA GLU A 119 18.21 27.42 -3.44
C GLU A 119 19.67 27.91 -3.36
N ARG A 120 20.52 27.21 -2.61
CA ARG A 120 21.97 27.49 -2.52
C ARG A 120 22.66 27.39 -3.88
N TRP A 121 22.41 26.33 -4.65
CA TRP A 121 23.02 26.14 -5.98
C TRP A 121 22.43 27.06 -7.06
N SER A 122 21.21 27.54 -6.84
CA SER A 122 20.58 28.49 -7.75
C SER A 122 21.11 29.91 -7.60
N ASP A 123 21.75 30.21 -6.47
CA ASP A 123 22.34 31.51 -6.18
C ASP A 123 23.54 31.76 -7.11
N PRO A 124 23.49 32.78 -7.98
CA PRO A 124 24.60 33.11 -8.87
C PRO A 124 25.89 33.45 -8.13
N THR A 125 25.86 33.88 -6.86
CA THR A 125 27.09 34.13 -6.09
C THR A 125 27.75 32.84 -5.60
N TYR A 126 27.00 31.74 -5.50
CA TYR A 126 27.47 30.46 -4.97
C TYR A 126 27.79 29.42 -6.05
N ALA A 127 27.22 29.55 -7.24
CA ALA A 127 27.26 28.51 -8.28
C ALA A 127 28.65 28.22 -8.88
N GLY A 128 29.68 29.01 -8.58
CA GLY A 128 31.01 28.89 -9.20
C GLY A 128 30.95 29.13 -10.72
N LYS A 129 32.12 29.29 -11.35
CA LYS A 129 32.19 29.45 -12.82
C LYS A 129 31.89 28.15 -13.58
N ASP A 130 31.94 27.00 -12.90
CA ASP A 130 31.98 25.67 -13.52
C ASP A 130 30.60 25.00 -13.70
N ARG A 131 29.50 25.64 -13.28
CA ARG A 131 28.14 25.15 -13.55
C ARG A 131 27.41 26.03 -14.56
N PRO A 132 27.50 25.72 -15.86
CA PRO A 132 26.68 26.35 -16.90
C PRO A 132 25.24 25.80 -16.80
N SER A 133 24.50 26.19 -15.77
CA SER A 133 23.06 25.89 -15.71
C SER A 133 22.29 27.11 -16.24
N CYS A 134 21.52 26.91 -17.30
CA CYS A 134 20.65 27.94 -17.86
C CYS A 134 19.70 28.52 -16.79
N PRO A 135 19.42 29.83 -16.76
CA PRO A 135 18.50 30.44 -15.79
C PRO A 135 17.10 29.79 -15.76
N ILE A 136 16.66 29.25 -16.90
CA ILE A 136 15.37 28.57 -17.04
C ILE A 136 15.32 27.28 -16.20
N THR A 137 16.36 26.45 -16.23
CA THR A 137 16.38 25.19 -15.47
C THR A 137 16.46 25.45 -13.96
N ARG A 138 17.22 26.47 -13.53
CA ARG A 138 17.23 26.92 -12.13
C ARG A 138 15.85 27.31 -11.61
N ARG A 139 15.02 27.93 -12.46
CA ARG A 139 13.66 28.34 -12.09
C ARG A 139 12.74 27.12 -11.97
N SER A 140 12.83 26.15 -12.88
CA SER A 140 12.03 24.93 -12.80
C SER A 140 12.39 24.09 -11.59
N ASP A 141 13.68 23.95 -11.29
CA ASP A 141 14.17 23.12 -10.19
C ASP A 141 13.73 23.69 -8.84
N ARG A 142 13.86 25.01 -8.65
CA ARG A 142 13.34 25.70 -7.44
C ARG A 142 11.84 25.52 -7.30
N ARG A 143 11.08 25.68 -8.39
CA ARG A 143 9.61 25.52 -8.34
C ARG A 143 9.24 24.10 -7.93
N LYS A 144 9.92 23.09 -8.49
CA LYS A 144 9.72 21.69 -8.15
C LYS A 144 10.07 21.43 -6.68
N ALA A 145 11.25 21.83 -6.23
CA ALA A 145 11.68 21.61 -4.85
C ALA A 145 10.75 22.27 -3.82
N ARG A 146 10.23 23.47 -4.12
CA ARG A 146 9.22 24.14 -3.28
C ARG A 146 7.91 23.38 -3.24
N ALA A 147 7.43 22.89 -4.37
CA ALA A 147 6.22 22.09 -4.44
C ALA A 147 6.37 20.77 -3.68
N ASP A 148 7.52 20.11 -3.80
CA ASP A 148 7.81 18.85 -3.10
C ASP A 148 7.90 19.07 -1.58
N ALA A 149 8.58 20.13 -1.13
CA ALA A 149 8.63 20.49 0.29
C ALA A 149 7.25 20.86 0.85
N ALA A 150 6.45 21.63 0.10
CA ALA A 150 5.08 21.98 0.49
C ALA A 150 4.19 20.73 0.60
N ARG A 151 4.29 19.80 -0.36
CA ARG A 151 3.56 18.54 -0.34
C ARG A 151 3.95 17.67 0.86
N ALA A 152 5.24 17.61 1.19
CA ALA A 152 5.72 16.84 2.34
C ALA A 152 5.23 17.42 3.68
N ARG A 153 5.15 18.75 3.81
CA ARG A 153 4.55 19.42 4.98
C ARG A 153 3.05 19.15 5.08
N GLN A 154 2.32 19.29 3.99
CA GLN A 154 0.89 18.98 3.96
C GLN A 154 0.61 17.51 4.34
N ALA A 155 1.50 16.60 3.94
CA ALA A 155 1.42 15.18 4.30
C ALA A 155 1.70 14.90 5.79
N LEU A 156 2.38 15.82 6.50
CA LEU A 156 2.49 15.77 7.97
C LEU A 156 1.22 16.30 8.62
N ASP A 157 0.67 17.40 8.12
CA ASP A 157 -0.57 17.97 8.64
C ASP A 157 -1.74 16.99 8.49
N SER A 158 -1.82 16.29 7.34
CA SER A 158 -2.84 15.26 7.11
C SER A 158 -2.66 14.02 7.99
N LEU A 159 -1.45 13.75 8.49
CA LEU A 159 -1.17 12.58 9.31
C LEU A 159 -1.92 12.62 10.65
N GLU A 160 -2.09 13.81 11.25
CA GLU A 160 -2.87 13.94 12.49
C GLU A 160 -4.35 13.60 12.25
N GLU A 161 -4.90 13.95 11.09
CA GLU A 161 -6.27 13.59 10.70
C GLU A 161 -6.38 12.08 10.44
N ASP A 162 -5.48 11.53 9.62
CA ASP A 162 -5.45 10.10 9.29
C ASP A 162 -5.33 9.24 10.56
N ALA A 163 -4.50 9.67 11.52
CA ALA A 163 -4.33 9.01 12.79
C ALA A 163 -5.61 9.07 13.63
N ARG A 164 -6.29 10.23 13.67
CA ARG A 164 -7.56 10.38 14.40
C ARG A 164 -8.65 9.48 13.82
N VAL A 165 -8.80 9.46 12.49
CA VAL A 165 -9.73 8.58 11.79
C VAL A 165 -9.38 7.11 11.99
N GLY A 166 -8.09 6.79 12.06
CA GLY A 166 -7.58 5.45 12.36
C GLY A 166 -7.64 5.03 13.84
N GLY A 167 -8.23 5.85 14.72
CA GLY A 167 -8.38 5.55 16.15
C GLY A 167 -7.08 5.64 16.95
N ALA A 168 -6.08 6.38 16.47
CA ALA A 168 -4.88 6.68 17.23
C ALA A 168 -5.20 7.60 18.42
N LEU A 169 -4.58 7.34 19.56
CA LEU A 169 -4.72 8.20 20.72
C LEU A 169 -3.89 9.50 20.55
N PRO A 170 -4.32 10.61 21.18
CA PRO A 170 -3.54 11.84 21.21
C PRO A 170 -2.12 11.58 21.72
N GLY A 171 -1.13 12.13 21.02
CA GLY A 171 0.29 12.00 21.39
C GLY A 171 1.07 10.94 20.61
N TRP A 172 0.41 9.93 20.02
CA TRP A 172 1.11 8.90 19.23
C TRP A 172 1.85 9.47 18.01
N VAL A 173 1.38 10.59 17.48
CA VAL A 173 1.90 11.24 16.25
C VAL A 173 2.66 12.54 16.55
N ARG A 174 2.78 12.96 17.81
CA ARG A 174 3.39 14.27 18.18
C ARG A 174 4.85 14.23 18.64
N GLU A 175 5.48 13.05 18.69
CA GLU A 175 6.87 12.88 19.20
C GLU A 175 7.95 13.61 18.41
#